data_AF-A0A917TPP3-F1
#
_entry.id   AF-A0A917TPP3-F1
#
_cell.length_a   1.000
_cell.length_b   1.000
_cell.length_c   1.000
_cell.angle_alpha   90.00
_cell.angle_beta   90.00
_cell.angle_gamma   90.00
#
_symmetry.space_group_name_H-M   'P 1'
#
loop_
_entity.id
_entity.type
_entity.pdbx_description
1 polymer ?
#
loop_
_entity_poly.entity_id
_entity_poly.type
_entity_poly.pdbx_seq_one_letter_code
_entity_poly.pdbx_strand_id
1 'polypeptide(L)'
;MKGVEVIADIEMWNFHGGFMVGSIEARQLHVAGSSVTISERQCQEGLRSCQSFLASSRSARPVAVLGVAIAVALLTGCTGGGSPETEAGPTTPAMSAPPQDARGSAEELALNAYRGMWSAYAKAGLTANPDEPDLAKHASGKALATLREGLSNARRDGHVIKGELGSSPQVTEVNLSNQPATVSIADCLSTERFLTYTSSGDLVDDESGGRRLTKATATNLGTGEGWRVTGLGIQAVGTCS
;
A
#
# COMPACT_ATOMS: atom_id res chain seq x y z
N MET A 1 23.61 -3.12 -11.50
CA MET A 1 22.18 -3.41 -11.68
C MET A 1 21.55 -3.46 -10.29
N LYS A 2 20.90 -2.37 -9.86
CA LYS A 2 20.11 -2.33 -8.63
C LYS A 2 18.70 -1.98 -9.05
N GLY A 3 17.77 -2.87 -8.73
CA GLY A 3 16.35 -2.75 -9.07
C GLY A 3 15.76 -1.52 -8.40
N VAL A 4 15.09 -0.70 -9.20
CA VAL A 4 14.18 0.33 -8.74
C VAL A 4 12.87 -0.38 -8.43
N GLU A 5 12.55 -0.51 -7.15
CA GLU A 5 11.21 -0.91 -6.70
C GLU A 5 10.33 0.34 -6.77
N VAL A 6 9.29 0.27 -7.58
CA VAL A 6 8.28 1.32 -7.72
C VAL A 6 7.43 1.29 -6.46
N ILE A 7 7.74 2.18 -5.51
CA ILE A 7 6.86 2.51 -4.39
C ILE A 7 5.65 3.22 -5.00
N ALA A 8 4.50 2.56 -5.03
CA ALA A 8 3.24 3.21 -5.35
C ALA A 8 2.94 4.24 -4.26
N ASP A 9 2.98 5.51 -4.65
CA ASP A 9 2.59 6.66 -3.85
C ASP A 9 1.20 6.43 -3.24
N ILE A 10 1.13 6.60 -1.93
CA ILE A 10 -0.12 6.74 -1.19
C ILE A 10 -0.63 8.13 -1.54
N GLU A 11 -1.64 8.19 -2.40
CA GLU A 11 -2.37 9.43 -2.65
C GLU A 11 -2.92 9.98 -1.33
N MET A 12 -2.41 11.16 -1.04
CA MET A 12 -2.84 12.13 -0.05
C MET A 12 -4.37 12.31 -0.09
N TRP A 13 -5.02 12.11 1.06
CA TRP A 13 -6.37 12.62 1.28
C TRP A 13 -6.26 14.09 1.68
N ASN A 14 -6.10 14.98 0.69
CA ASN A 14 -6.41 16.40 0.83
C ASN A 14 -7.78 16.63 0.17
N PHE A 15 -8.83 16.74 0.97
CA PHE A 15 -10.11 17.29 0.51
C PHE A 15 -10.08 18.80 0.76
N HIS A 16 -9.88 19.60 -0.29
CA HIS A 16 -10.27 21.01 -0.34
C HIS A 16 -10.82 21.32 -1.74
N GLY A 17 -11.86 22.17 -1.77
CA GLY A 17 -12.76 22.43 -2.89
C GLY A 17 -12.11 22.64 -4.26
N GLY A 18 -12.83 22.18 -5.29
CA GLY A 18 -12.41 22.15 -6.68
C GLY A 18 -11.97 23.51 -7.25
N PHE A 19 -11.08 23.41 -8.25
CA PHE A 19 -10.34 24.43 -9.01
C PHE A 19 -8.94 24.79 -8.49
N MET A 20 -7.93 24.16 -9.12
CA MET A 20 -6.53 24.59 -9.05
C MET A 20 -6.22 25.62 -10.14
N VAL A 21 -5.99 26.87 -9.75
CA VAL A 21 -5.07 27.78 -10.46
C VAL A 21 -3.88 27.97 -9.54
N GLY A 22 -2.80 27.24 -9.78
CA GLY A 22 -1.57 27.32 -8.99
C GLY A 22 -0.66 28.44 -9.51
N SER A 23 -0.61 29.57 -8.79
CA SER A 23 0.46 30.54 -8.88
C SER A 23 1.61 30.08 -7.98
N ILE A 24 2.79 29.84 -8.56
CA ILE A 24 3.99 29.44 -7.81
C ILE A 24 4.71 30.72 -7.38
N GLU A 25 4.48 31.14 -6.13
CA GLU A 25 5.29 32.20 -5.51
C GLU A 25 6.50 31.54 -4.84
N ALA A 26 7.65 31.58 -5.52
CA ALA A 26 8.91 31.06 -5.00
C ALA A 26 9.49 32.01 -3.95
N ARG A 27 9.42 31.64 -2.66
CA ARG A 27 10.19 32.31 -1.61
C ARG A 27 11.64 31.82 -1.65
N GLN A 28 12.56 32.77 -1.86
CA GLN A 28 13.99 32.54 -1.83
C GLN A 28 14.48 32.15 -0.43
N LEU A 29 15.22 31.04 -0.35
CA LEU A 29 16.16 30.76 0.73
C LEU A 29 17.55 31.21 0.27
N HIS A 30 18.09 32.23 0.93
CA HIS A 30 19.49 32.62 0.78
C HIS A 30 20.37 31.67 1.59
N VAL A 31 21.06 30.77 0.89
CA VAL A 31 22.26 30.10 1.37
C VAL A 31 23.44 30.67 0.61
N ALA A 32 24.43 31.17 1.35
CA ALA A 32 25.63 31.78 0.84
C ALA A 32 26.43 30.80 -0.03
N GLY A 33 26.83 31.27 -1.22
CA GLY A 33 27.96 30.72 -1.96
C GLY A 33 27.64 29.54 -2.88
N SER A 34 26.88 29.79 -3.96
CA SER A 34 27.14 29.31 -5.33
C SER A 34 25.98 29.72 -6.24
N SER A 35 26.18 30.77 -7.03
CA SER A 35 25.21 31.23 -8.01
C SER A 35 25.28 30.31 -9.24
N VAL A 36 24.33 29.36 -9.35
CA VAL A 36 24.10 28.64 -10.61
C VAL A 36 22.94 29.30 -11.32
N THR A 37 23.25 30.27 -12.17
CA THR A 37 22.36 30.80 -13.20
C THR A 37 22.20 29.76 -14.30
N ILE A 38 21.03 29.15 -14.42
CA ILE A 38 20.68 28.34 -15.60
C ILE A 38 20.31 29.32 -16.72
N SER A 39 21.33 29.72 -17.47
CA SER A 39 21.19 30.39 -18.76
C SER A 39 21.04 29.34 -19.84
N GLU A 40 19.94 29.51 -20.56
CA GLU A 40 19.63 29.08 -21.91
C GLU A 40 20.85 28.79 -22.83
N ARG A 41 20.79 27.61 -23.48
CA ARG A 41 21.44 27.21 -24.75
C ARG A 41 22.99 27.16 -24.81
N GLN A 42 23.53 25.95 -24.96
CA GLN A 42 24.53 25.67 -26.00
C GLN A 42 24.71 24.16 -26.30
N CYS A 43 24.42 23.81 -27.56
CA CYS A 43 24.83 22.59 -28.26
C CYS A 43 26.27 22.79 -28.77
N GLN A 44 27.17 21.83 -28.55
CA GLN A 44 28.38 21.43 -29.31
C GLN A 44 29.33 20.76 -28.28
N GLU A 45 29.93 19.60 -28.48
CA GLU A 45 30.49 18.93 -29.66
C GLU A 45 30.12 17.42 -29.55
N GLY A 46 29.68 16.67 -30.55
CA GLY A 46 30.05 16.64 -31.94
C GLY A 46 30.02 15.17 -32.39
N LEU A 47 28.83 14.65 -32.72
CA LEU A 47 28.60 13.65 -33.78
C LEU A 47 27.10 13.46 -34.00
N ARG A 48 26.62 14.17 -35.04
CA ARG A 48 25.44 13.89 -35.87
C ARG A 48 24.04 14.24 -35.32
N SER A 49 23.66 15.45 -35.70
CA SER A 49 22.36 15.82 -36.31
C SER A 49 21.15 16.01 -35.38
N CYS A 50 21.04 17.24 -34.87
CA CYS A 50 19.75 17.90 -34.70
C CYS A 50 19.15 18.20 -36.08
N GLN A 51 18.13 17.46 -36.49
CA GLN A 51 17.14 17.97 -37.45
C GLN A 51 15.72 17.64 -36.97
N SER A 52 14.99 18.73 -36.83
CA SER A 52 13.56 18.90 -36.61
C SER A 52 12.68 18.17 -37.62
N PHE A 53 11.56 17.62 -37.17
CA PHE A 53 10.38 17.43 -38.02
C PHE A 53 9.18 18.19 -37.46
N LEU A 54 8.74 19.16 -38.25
CA LEU A 54 7.53 19.97 -38.11
C LEU A 54 6.30 19.20 -38.65
N ALA A 55 5.15 19.55 -38.07
CA ALA A 55 3.83 19.66 -38.69
C ALA A 55 3.22 18.46 -39.45
N SER A 56 2.14 17.94 -38.87
CA SER A 56 1.16 17.07 -39.52
C SER A 56 0.09 17.91 -40.24
N SER A 57 -0.09 17.71 -41.55
CA SER A 57 -1.35 18.04 -42.24
C SER A 57 -1.61 17.18 -43.49
N ARG A 58 -2.74 16.47 -43.45
CA ARG A 58 -3.70 16.10 -44.52
C ARG A 58 -3.31 15.15 -45.69
N SER A 59 -4.00 14.00 -45.66
CA SER A 59 -4.70 13.27 -46.75
C SER A 59 -3.95 12.76 -47.98
N ALA A 60 -3.91 11.42 -48.15
CA ALA A 60 -4.71 10.65 -49.12
C ALA A 60 -4.25 9.18 -49.17
N ARG A 61 -5.19 8.28 -49.50
CA ARG A 61 -5.16 6.80 -49.50
C ARG A 61 -4.33 6.22 -50.68
N PRO A 62 -4.42 4.90 -51.01
CA PRO A 62 -3.88 3.71 -50.32
C PRO A 62 -3.04 2.83 -51.29
N VAL A 63 -2.12 1.98 -50.82
CA VAL A 63 -1.64 0.84 -51.62
C VAL A 63 -1.48 -0.39 -50.73
N ALA A 64 -2.24 -1.42 -51.07
CA ALA A 64 -2.17 -2.77 -50.56
C ALA A 64 -0.90 -3.50 -51.06
N VAL A 65 -0.60 -4.66 -50.44
CA VAL A 65 -0.29 -5.95 -51.11
C VAL A 65 0.84 -6.73 -50.41
N LEU A 66 0.48 -7.98 -50.09
CA LEU A 66 1.28 -9.21 -49.86
C LEU A 66 2.33 -9.17 -48.72
N GLY A 67 2.32 -10.06 -47.73
CA GLY A 67 2.00 -11.49 -47.77
C GLY A 67 3.31 -12.28 -47.82
N VAL A 68 3.51 -13.22 -46.87
CA VAL A 68 4.16 -14.53 -47.06
C VAL A 68 4.02 -15.31 -45.75
N ALA A 69 3.38 -16.46 -45.86
CA ALA A 69 3.34 -17.53 -44.88
C ALA A 69 4.52 -18.48 -45.14
N ILE A 70 5.13 -19.04 -44.09
CA ILE A 70 5.88 -20.30 -44.17
C ILE A 70 5.52 -21.14 -42.94
N ALA A 71 5.20 -22.40 -43.22
CA ALA A 71 4.74 -23.44 -42.32
C ALA A 71 5.77 -24.59 -42.27
N VAL A 72 5.48 -25.58 -41.41
CA VAL A 72 5.99 -26.99 -41.43
C VAL A 72 7.41 -27.14 -40.83
N ALA A 73 7.86 -28.14 -40.07
CA ALA A 73 7.51 -29.56 -39.79
C ALA A 73 8.32 -30.07 -38.56
N LEU A 74 7.76 -30.92 -37.69
CA LEU A 74 8.00 -32.38 -37.51
C LEU A 74 9.11 -32.86 -36.53
N LEU A 75 8.62 -33.65 -35.55
CA LEU A 75 9.08 -34.97 -35.05
C LEU A 75 10.39 -35.18 -34.26
N THR A 76 10.29 -36.22 -33.40
CA THR A 76 11.31 -36.99 -32.65
C THR A 76 11.72 -36.37 -31.30
N GLY A 77 11.71 -37.05 -30.15
CA GLY A 77 11.68 -38.47 -29.82
C GLY A 77 12.96 -38.83 -29.08
N CYS A 78 12.92 -39.00 -27.74
CA CYS A 78 13.96 -39.77 -27.05
C CYS A 78 13.44 -40.40 -25.77
N THR A 79 13.62 -41.71 -25.71
CA THR A 79 13.38 -42.63 -24.61
C THR A 79 14.71 -42.79 -23.89
N GLY A 80 14.74 -42.64 -22.57
CA GLY A 80 15.91 -42.95 -21.76
C GLY A 80 15.49 -43.53 -20.42
N GLY A 81 15.48 -44.84 -20.30
CA GLY A 81 15.41 -45.55 -19.03
C GLY A 81 16.76 -45.47 -18.30
N GLY A 82 16.71 -45.25 -16.99
CA GLY A 82 17.87 -45.24 -16.12
C GLY A 82 17.48 -44.86 -14.69
N SER A 83 17.29 -45.87 -13.85
CA SER A 83 17.35 -45.80 -12.38
C SER A 83 17.93 -47.15 -11.94
N PRO A 84 18.69 -47.28 -10.84
CA PRO A 84 18.91 -46.31 -9.76
C PRO A 84 20.41 -46.07 -9.44
N GLU A 85 20.74 -44.91 -8.89
CA GLU A 85 21.95 -44.79 -8.06
C GLU A 85 21.64 -43.94 -6.82
N THR A 86 21.64 -44.64 -5.69
CA THR A 86 21.62 -44.10 -4.35
C THR A 86 22.93 -43.38 -4.10
N GLU A 87 22.91 -42.06 -4.19
CA GLU A 87 23.97 -41.21 -3.63
C GLU A 87 23.37 -40.44 -2.46
N ALA A 88 23.77 -40.84 -1.25
CA ALA A 88 23.42 -40.16 -0.01
C ALA A 88 24.14 -38.81 0.03
N GLY A 89 23.50 -37.78 -0.52
CA GLY A 89 23.89 -36.39 -0.34
C GLY A 89 23.71 -35.95 1.12
N PRO A 90 24.50 -34.96 1.58
CA PRO A 90 24.40 -34.45 2.94
C PRO A 90 22.98 -33.92 3.19
N THR A 91 22.39 -34.36 4.30
CA THR A 91 21.05 -33.95 4.76
C THR A 91 20.99 -32.44 4.90
N THR A 92 20.45 -31.75 3.90
CA THR A 92 19.95 -30.39 4.04
C THR A 92 18.95 -30.40 5.19
N PRO A 93 19.05 -29.52 6.20
CA PRO A 93 18.04 -29.45 7.24
C PRO A 93 16.68 -29.18 6.58
N ALA A 94 15.76 -30.14 6.69
CA ALA A 94 14.38 -29.91 6.32
C ALA A 94 13.89 -28.74 7.17
N MET A 95 13.43 -27.67 6.52
CA MET A 95 12.71 -26.58 7.19
C MET A 95 11.46 -27.19 7.83
N SER A 96 11.54 -27.47 9.14
CA SER A 96 10.40 -27.95 9.91
C SER A 96 9.32 -26.88 9.90
N ALA A 97 8.17 -27.22 9.32
CA ALA A 97 6.98 -26.38 9.44
C ALA A 97 6.65 -26.20 10.94
N PRO A 98 6.24 -24.99 11.37
CA PRO A 98 5.80 -24.78 12.74
C PRO A 98 4.65 -25.72 13.11
N PRO A 99 4.53 -26.13 14.38
CA PRO A 99 3.38 -26.89 14.86
C PRO A 99 2.07 -26.14 14.56
N GLN A 100 1.00 -26.87 14.21
CA GLN A 100 -0.32 -26.29 13.92
C GLN A 100 -0.84 -25.41 15.07
N ASP A 101 -0.55 -25.77 16.31
CA ASP A 101 -0.93 -25.00 17.50
C ASP A 101 -0.26 -23.63 17.54
N ALA A 102 1.02 -23.54 17.15
CA ALA A 102 1.74 -22.27 17.10
C ALA A 102 1.17 -21.33 16.02
N ARG A 103 0.74 -21.91 14.89
CA ARG A 103 0.05 -21.18 13.83
C ARG A 103 -1.29 -20.64 14.33
N GLY A 104 -2.15 -21.50 14.90
CA GLY A 104 -3.46 -21.09 15.40
C GLY A 104 -3.38 -19.98 16.45
N SER A 105 -2.42 -20.10 17.39
CA SER A 105 -2.18 -19.05 18.40
C SER A 105 -1.75 -17.73 17.77
N ALA A 106 -0.86 -17.75 16.76
CA ALA A 106 -0.43 -16.53 16.07
C ALA A 106 -1.59 -15.87 15.31
N GLU A 107 -2.44 -16.66 14.64
CA GLU A 107 -3.64 -16.16 13.95
C GLU A 107 -4.58 -15.45 14.92
N GLU A 108 -4.91 -16.08 16.05
CA GLU A 108 -5.80 -15.51 17.06
C GLU A 108 -5.24 -14.22 17.66
N LEU A 109 -3.96 -14.22 18.05
CA LEU A 109 -3.31 -13.04 18.64
C LEU A 109 -3.22 -11.86 17.64
N ALA A 110 -2.94 -12.16 16.37
CA ALA A 110 -2.93 -11.15 15.31
C ALA A 110 -4.33 -10.55 15.06
N LEU A 111 -5.38 -11.38 15.03
CA LEU A 111 -6.76 -10.91 14.89
C LEU A 111 -7.19 -10.10 16.12
N ASN A 112 -6.76 -10.47 17.33
CA ASN A 112 -7.02 -9.71 18.54
C ASN A 112 -6.35 -8.33 18.51
N ALA A 113 -5.09 -8.26 18.05
CA ALA A 113 -4.41 -6.97 17.85
C ALA A 113 -5.16 -6.10 16.82
N TYR A 114 -5.58 -6.68 15.70
CA TYR A 114 -6.31 -5.96 14.66
C TYR A 114 -7.68 -5.42 15.14
N ARG A 115 -8.47 -6.23 15.84
CA ARG A 115 -9.75 -5.79 16.41
C ARG A 115 -9.55 -4.75 17.51
N GLY A 116 -8.55 -4.94 18.38
CA GLY A 116 -8.19 -3.99 19.43
C GLY A 116 -7.78 -2.63 18.85
N MET A 117 -7.05 -2.62 17.74
CA MET A 117 -6.67 -1.40 17.02
C MET A 117 -7.91 -0.60 16.58
N TRP A 118 -8.87 -1.24 15.90
CA TRP A 118 -10.09 -0.57 15.46
C TRP A 118 -10.98 -0.13 16.62
N SER A 119 -11.05 -0.91 17.70
CA SER A 119 -11.76 -0.51 18.92
C SER A 119 -11.13 0.73 19.57
N ALA A 120 -9.80 0.77 19.67
CA ALA A 120 -9.08 1.93 20.17
C ALA A 120 -9.26 3.16 19.26
N TYR A 121 -9.25 2.97 17.95
CA TYR A 121 -9.53 4.06 16.99
C TYR A 121 -10.95 4.59 17.12
N ALA A 122 -11.95 3.72 17.28
CA ALA A 122 -13.33 4.12 17.50
C ALA A 122 -13.49 4.93 18.80
N LYS A 123 -12.86 4.48 19.89
CA LYS A 123 -12.81 5.22 21.17
C LYS A 123 -12.15 6.59 21.01
N ALA A 124 -10.98 6.63 20.36
CA ALA A 124 -10.23 7.86 20.10
C ALA A 124 -11.04 8.85 19.25
N GLY A 125 -11.79 8.34 18.27
CA GLY A 125 -12.62 9.12 17.35
C GLY A 125 -13.66 9.99 18.05
N LEU A 126 -14.20 9.55 19.19
CA LEU A 126 -15.20 10.30 19.97
C LEU A 126 -14.71 11.69 20.44
N THR A 127 -13.38 11.85 20.55
CA THR A 127 -12.73 13.11 20.96
C THR A 127 -11.63 13.53 20.01
N ALA A 128 -11.52 12.86 18.85
CA ALA A 128 -10.43 12.96 17.89
C ALA A 128 -9.04 12.92 18.55
N ASN A 129 -8.80 12.00 19.50
CA ASN A 129 -7.57 11.90 20.30
C ASN A 129 -6.46 11.09 19.63
N PRO A 130 -5.46 11.71 18.97
CA PRO A 130 -4.34 10.96 18.37
C PRO A 130 -3.44 10.30 19.43
N ASP A 131 -3.46 10.78 20.67
CA ASP A 131 -2.63 10.26 21.76
C ASP A 131 -3.37 9.24 22.62
N GLU A 132 -4.49 8.70 22.14
CA GLU A 132 -5.22 7.64 22.83
C GLU A 132 -4.29 6.45 23.12
N PRO A 133 -3.99 6.15 24.40
CA PRO A 133 -2.95 5.19 24.77
C PRO A 133 -3.24 3.78 24.26
N ASP A 134 -4.52 3.42 24.11
CA ASP A 134 -4.91 2.10 23.61
C ASP A 134 -4.51 1.88 22.14
N LEU A 135 -4.31 2.94 21.35
CA LEU A 135 -3.80 2.81 19.97
C LEU A 135 -2.43 2.15 19.96
N ALA A 136 -1.52 2.59 20.84
CA ALA A 136 -0.16 2.06 20.92
C ALA A 136 -0.08 0.65 21.54
N LYS A 137 -1.15 0.19 22.21
CA LYS A 137 -1.24 -1.20 22.68
C LYS A 137 -1.46 -2.19 21.54
N HIS A 138 -2.13 -1.75 20.47
CA HIS A 138 -2.58 -2.63 19.39
C HIS A 138 -1.94 -2.33 18.03
N ALA A 139 -1.38 -1.14 17.84
CA ALA A 139 -0.71 -0.73 16.63
C ALA A 139 0.68 -0.14 16.91
N SER A 140 1.56 -0.22 15.93
CA SER A 140 2.89 0.37 15.95
C SER A 140 3.32 0.74 14.53
N GLY A 141 4.50 1.34 14.39
CA GLY A 141 5.07 1.67 13.07
C GLY A 141 4.12 2.50 12.20
N LYS A 142 4.00 2.11 10.93
CA LYS A 142 3.19 2.82 9.94
C LYS A 142 1.70 2.78 10.27
N ALA A 143 1.19 1.66 10.76
CA ALA A 143 -0.22 1.55 11.14
C ALA A 143 -0.60 2.57 12.22
N LEU A 144 0.20 2.68 13.29
CA LEU A 144 -0.05 3.66 14.34
C LEU A 144 0.04 5.10 13.82
N ALA A 145 1.03 5.41 12.97
CA ALA A 145 1.18 6.73 12.38
C ALA A 145 -0.07 7.13 11.56
N THR A 146 -0.57 6.24 10.70
CA THR A 146 -1.77 6.48 9.88
C THR A 146 -3.01 6.75 10.74
N LEU A 147 -3.21 5.98 11.82
CA LEU A 147 -4.36 6.19 12.72
C LEU A 147 -4.27 7.54 13.44
N ARG A 148 -3.08 7.89 13.94
CA ARG A 148 -2.85 9.18 14.59
C ARG A 148 -3.10 10.34 13.65
N GLU A 149 -2.60 10.24 12.42
CA GLU A 149 -2.80 11.26 11.39
C GLU A 149 -4.28 11.51 11.11
N GLY A 150 -5.08 10.45 10.94
CA GLY A 150 -6.53 10.57 10.76
C GLY A 150 -7.22 11.30 11.92
N LEU A 151 -6.84 10.98 13.16
CA LEU A 151 -7.38 11.64 14.36
C LEU A 151 -6.90 13.08 14.51
N SER A 152 -5.64 13.37 14.18
CA SER A 152 -5.08 14.71 14.16
C SER A 152 -5.78 15.60 13.14
N ASN A 153 -6.08 15.06 11.95
CA ASN A 153 -6.84 15.75 10.92
C ASN A 153 -8.27 16.06 11.41
N ALA A 154 -8.97 15.06 11.93
CA ALA A 154 -10.30 15.26 12.51
C ALA A 154 -10.29 16.34 13.61
N ARG A 155 -9.30 16.31 14.51
CA ARG A 155 -9.15 17.32 15.58
C ARG A 155 -8.93 18.72 15.02
N ARG A 156 -8.01 18.87 14.06
CA ARG A 156 -7.70 20.15 13.42
C ARG A 156 -8.95 20.75 12.77
N ASP A 157 -9.76 19.89 12.16
CA ASP A 157 -10.95 20.30 11.42
C ASP A 157 -12.19 20.46 12.34
N GLY A 158 -12.03 20.26 13.66
CA GLY A 158 -13.13 20.39 14.62
C GLY A 158 -14.16 19.26 14.54
N HIS A 159 -13.74 18.10 14.05
CA HIS A 159 -14.56 16.92 13.82
C HIS A 159 -14.35 15.84 14.87
N VAL A 160 -15.37 14.99 15.03
CA VAL A 160 -15.34 13.75 15.80
C VAL A 160 -15.94 12.62 14.97
N ILE A 161 -15.57 11.38 15.28
CA ILE A 161 -16.05 10.19 14.58
C ILE A 161 -16.90 9.39 15.55
N LYS A 162 -18.11 8.98 15.14
CA LYS A 162 -19.06 8.28 16.01
C LYS A 162 -19.67 7.07 15.32
N GLY A 163 -20.16 6.15 16.14
CA GLY A 163 -20.90 4.96 15.72
C GLY A 163 -20.03 3.70 15.68
N GLU A 164 -20.33 2.77 14.78
CA GLU A 164 -19.79 1.42 14.79
C GLU A 164 -19.17 1.01 13.45
N LEU A 165 -17.93 0.52 13.51
CA LEU A 165 -17.28 -0.17 12.40
C LEU A 165 -17.84 -1.58 12.26
N GLY A 166 -18.21 -1.98 11.04
CA GLY A 166 -18.44 -3.38 10.69
C GLY A 166 -17.13 -4.02 10.24
N SER A 167 -16.70 -5.11 10.88
CA SER A 167 -15.41 -5.76 10.60
C SER A 167 -15.53 -7.28 10.72
N SER A 168 -15.02 -8.00 9.72
CA SER A 168 -14.93 -9.46 9.68
C SER A 168 -13.57 -9.91 9.13
N PRO A 169 -12.48 -9.63 9.88
CA PRO A 169 -11.13 -9.84 9.41
C PRO A 169 -10.82 -11.32 9.28
N GLN A 170 -10.08 -11.64 8.22
CA GLN A 170 -9.60 -12.97 7.90
C GLN A 170 -8.09 -12.95 7.79
N VAL A 171 -7.44 -13.99 8.32
CA VAL A 171 -6.01 -14.21 8.09
C VAL A 171 -5.82 -14.71 6.66
N THR A 172 -4.96 -14.04 5.91
CA THR A 172 -4.60 -14.46 4.54
C THR A 172 -3.25 -15.17 4.50
N GLU A 173 -2.38 -14.93 5.48
CA GLU A 173 -1.04 -15.51 5.52
C GLU A 173 -0.48 -15.51 6.94
N VAL A 174 0.32 -16.52 7.29
CA VAL A 174 1.07 -16.59 8.55
C VAL A 174 2.50 -17.00 8.25
N ASN A 175 3.44 -16.17 8.68
CA ASN A 175 4.88 -16.34 8.49
C ASN A 175 5.60 -16.36 9.84
N LEU A 176 5.68 -17.54 10.46
CA LEU A 176 6.39 -17.73 11.74
C LEU A 176 7.90 -17.92 11.57
N SER A 177 8.37 -18.18 10.35
CA SER A 177 9.81 -18.23 10.03
C SER A 177 10.43 -16.85 9.84
N ASN A 178 9.60 -15.80 9.67
CA ASN A 178 10.07 -14.43 9.62
C ASN A 178 10.57 -13.98 11.00
N GLN A 179 11.53 -13.06 11.01
CA GLN A 179 12.11 -12.50 12.23
C GLN A 179 12.00 -10.97 12.17
N PRO A 180 10.99 -10.35 12.81
CA PRO A 180 9.94 -10.96 13.63
C PRO A 180 8.86 -11.73 12.84
N ALA A 181 8.11 -12.61 13.53
CA ALA A 181 6.99 -13.35 12.94
C ALA A 181 5.86 -12.39 12.52
N THR A 182 5.21 -12.69 11.39
CA THR A 182 4.15 -11.83 10.83
C THR A 182 2.89 -12.61 10.45
N VAL A 183 1.75 -11.92 10.48
CA VAL A 183 0.45 -12.39 10.01
C VAL A 183 -0.15 -11.33 9.12
N SER A 184 -0.56 -11.71 7.91
CA SER A 184 -1.28 -10.84 6.98
C SER A 184 -2.77 -11.00 7.18
N ILE A 185 -3.49 -9.89 7.27
CA ILE A 185 -4.92 -9.83 7.54
C ILE A 185 -5.61 -9.05 6.42
N ALA A 186 -6.72 -9.55 5.91
CA ALA A 186 -7.61 -8.83 5.02
C ALA A 186 -8.99 -8.69 5.69
N ASP A 187 -9.64 -7.55 5.46
CA ASP A 187 -10.97 -7.28 6.01
C ASP A 187 -11.75 -6.39 5.06
N CYS A 188 -13.06 -6.60 5.00
CA CYS A 188 -13.98 -5.71 4.31
C CYS A 188 -14.64 -4.80 5.36
N LEU A 189 -13.96 -3.70 5.66
CA LEU A 189 -14.36 -2.78 6.71
C LEU A 189 -15.58 -1.97 6.25
N SER A 190 -16.71 -2.13 6.93
CA SER A 190 -17.89 -1.28 6.75
C SER A 190 -17.79 -0.06 7.67
N THR A 191 -17.87 1.10 7.06
CA THR A 191 -17.98 2.40 7.74
C THR A 191 -19.40 2.98 7.64
N GLU A 192 -20.38 2.14 7.26
CA GLU A 192 -21.75 2.58 6.98
C GLU A 192 -22.44 3.26 8.19
N ARG A 193 -21.98 2.93 9.38
CA ARG A 193 -22.48 3.45 10.66
C ARG A 193 -21.37 4.11 11.47
N PHE A 194 -20.24 4.45 10.85
CA PHE A 194 -19.08 5.05 11.50
C PHE A 194 -18.75 6.38 10.80
N LEU A 195 -19.48 7.43 11.19
CA LEU A 195 -19.59 8.68 10.44
C LEU A 195 -18.89 9.83 11.16
N THR A 196 -18.57 10.88 10.39
CA THR A 196 -17.88 12.07 10.87
C THR A 196 -18.89 13.19 11.18
N TYR A 197 -18.72 13.82 12.33
CA TYR A 197 -19.56 14.89 12.82
C TYR A 197 -18.72 16.12 13.16
N THR A 198 -19.29 17.30 12.97
CA THR A 198 -18.76 18.54 13.54
C THR A 198 -18.83 18.51 15.06
N SER A 199 -18.09 19.40 15.71
CA SER A 199 -18.18 19.60 17.16
C SER A 199 -19.55 20.07 17.64
N SER A 200 -20.36 20.71 16.77
CA SER A 200 -21.76 21.08 17.06
C SER A 200 -22.71 19.88 17.02
N GLY A 201 -22.29 18.77 16.41
CA GLY A 201 -23.05 17.53 16.33
C GLY A 201 -23.74 17.28 14.98
N ASP A 202 -23.48 18.12 13.98
CA ASP A 202 -23.98 17.95 12.62
C ASP A 202 -23.13 16.95 11.86
N LEU A 203 -23.72 16.20 10.92
CA LEU A 203 -22.95 15.37 9.99
C LEU A 203 -22.10 16.27 9.08
N VAL A 204 -20.84 15.88 8.84
CA VAL A 204 -19.95 16.63 7.93
C VAL A 204 -20.38 16.50 6.47
N ASP A 205 -20.92 15.34 6.10
CA ASP A 205 -21.47 15.04 4.78
C ASP A 205 -22.71 14.12 4.91
N ASP A 206 -23.46 14.00 3.82
CA ASP A 206 -24.59 13.07 3.71
C ASP A 206 -24.17 11.70 3.15
N GLU A 207 -22.86 11.43 3.06
CA GLU A 207 -22.36 10.14 2.62
C GLU A 207 -22.51 9.14 3.76
N SER A 208 -23.21 8.05 3.48
CA SER A 208 -23.46 7.00 4.46
C SER A 208 -22.18 6.25 4.87
N GLY A 209 -20.98 6.69 4.50
CA GLY A 209 -19.80 5.85 4.49
C GLY A 209 -19.93 4.69 3.49
N GLY A 210 -19.19 3.60 3.70
CA GLY A 210 -19.33 2.41 2.86
C GLY A 210 -18.32 1.30 3.20
N ARG A 211 -18.33 0.25 2.40
CA ARG A 211 -17.42 -0.90 2.53
C ARG A 211 -16.11 -0.66 1.78
N ARG A 212 -14.99 -1.01 2.40
CA ARG A 212 -13.66 -0.88 1.79
C ARG A 212 -12.73 -1.99 2.23
N LEU A 213 -11.89 -2.43 1.30
CA LEU A 213 -10.87 -3.41 1.58
C LEU A 213 -9.78 -2.77 2.45
N THR A 214 -9.41 -3.47 3.52
CA THR A 214 -8.23 -3.15 4.31
C THR A 214 -7.27 -4.33 4.28
N LYS A 215 -5.98 -4.04 4.12
CA LYS A 215 -4.88 -5.01 4.24
C LYS A 215 -3.99 -4.59 5.39
N ALA A 216 -3.77 -5.49 6.33
CA ALA A 216 -2.96 -5.23 7.50
C ALA A 216 -1.89 -6.29 7.67
N THR A 217 -0.80 -5.90 8.32
CA THR A 217 0.25 -6.81 8.79
C THR A 217 0.34 -6.67 10.29
N ALA A 218 0.12 -7.77 11.01
CA ALA A 218 0.42 -7.89 12.41
C ALA A 218 1.81 -8.51 12.58
N THR A 219 2.56 -8.05 13.57
CA THR A 219 3.92 -8.50 13.85
C THR A 219 4.05 -8.81 15.33
N ASN A 220 4.68 -9.93 15.65
CA ASN A 220 5.07 -10.25 17.02
C ASN A 220 6.34 -9.48 17.38
N LEU A 221 6.22 -8.44 18.19
CA LEU A 221 7.34 -7.58 18.60
C LEU A 221 8.19 -8.19 19.72
N GLY A 222 7.92 -9.44 20.10
CA GLY A 222 8.68 -10.18 21.10
C GLY A 222 8.04 -10.14 22.49
N THR A 223 8.76 -10.72 23.44
CA THR A 223 8.29 -10.92 24.82
C THR A 223 7.99 -9.59 25.50
N GLY A 224 6.77 -9.43 26.02
CA GLY A 224 6.33 -8.21 26.72
C GLY A 224 5.65 -7.17 25.83
N GLU A 225 5.92 -7.16 24.52
CA GLU A 225 5.23 -6.28 23.57
C GLU A 225 4.09 -6.99 22.83
N GLY A 226 4.27 -8.28 22.51
CA GLY A 226 3.26 -9.12 21.88
C GLY A 226 2.95 -8.73 20.44
N TRP A 227 1.75 -9.11 19.97
CA TRP A 227 1.30 -8.83 18.61
C TRP A 227 0.73 -7.42 18.50
N ARG A 228 1.20 -6.66 17.51
CA ARG A 228 0.64 -5.37 17.10
C ARG A 228 0.52 -5.27 15.60
N VAL A 229 -0.46 -4.50 15.12
CA VAL A 229 -0.56 -4.12 13.71
C VAL A 229 0.57 -3.13 13.40
N THR A 230 1.46 -3.47 12.48
CA THR A 230 2.61 -2.65 12.06
C THR A 230 2.39 -2.01 10.70
N GLY A 231 1.64 -2.69 9.83
CA GLY A 231 1.24 -2.21 8.52
C GLY A 231 -0.28 -2.14 8.40
N LEU A 232 -0.78 -1.05 7.81
CA LEU A 232 -2.19 -0.85 7.52
C LEU A 232 -2.35 -0.13 6.19
N GLY A 233 -3.11 -0.71 5.27
CA GLY A 233 -3.54 -0.10 4.03
C GLY A 233 -5.06 -0.11 3.97
N ILE A 234 -5.65 1.06 3.74
CA ILE A 234 -7.10 1.27 3.64
C ILE A 234 -7.37 1.70 2.20
N GLN A 235 -8.20 0.94 1.48
CA GLN A 235 -8.54 1.23 0.09
C GLN A 235 -9.76 2.16 0.01
N ALA A 236 -10.07 2.65 -1.19
CA ALA A 236 -11.28 3.42 -1.45
C ALA A 236 -12.57 2.63 -1.14
N VAL A 237 -13.66 3.36 -0.91
CA VAL A 237 -15.00 2.77 -0.76
C VAL A 237 -15.39 2.03 -2.05
N GLY A 238 -16.09 0.90 -1.91
CA GLY A 238 -16.56 0.05 -3.02
C GLY A 238 -15.55 -1.02 -3.46
N THR A 239 -14.40 -1.12 -2.79
CA THR A 239 -13.36 -2.12 -3.12
C THR A 239 -13.64 -3.52 -2.58
N CYS A 240 -14.70 -3.69 -1.80
CA CYS A 240 -15.23 -4.98 -1.35
C CYS A 240 -16.74 -4.86 -1.08
N SER A 241 -17.45 -5.99 -1.02
CA SER A 241 -18.91 -6.08 -0.83
C SER A 241 -19.28 -7.17 0.17
#